data_AF-A0A2H6N6S4-F1
#
_entry.id   AF-A0A2H6N6S4-F1
#
_cell.length_a   1.000
_cell.length_b   1.000
_cell.length_c   1.000
_cell.angle_alpha   90.00
_cell.angle_beta   90.00
_cell.angle_gamma   90.00
#
_symmetry.space_group_name_H-M   'P 1'
#
loop_
_entity.id
_entity.type
_entity.pdbx_description
1 polymer ?
#
loop_
_entity_poly.entity_id
_entity_poly.type
_entity_poly.pdbx_seq_one_letter_code
_entity_poly.pdbx_strand_id
1 'polypeptide(L)'
;MFSIFHPNHVILRLDLTFISKVNSFFHRVQELILPYFCPNPSHPRERLRHMLDVRRPLHIYMKRTASFQKTEAMFISFHQNSLGQKVSSSSTGRWIRATIFRAYSAQGLPALSYITAHSTCSAATTAAWTSQATVEEI
;
A
#
# COMPACT_ATOMS: atom_id res chain seq x y z
N MET A 1 6.82 -2.91 -11.90
CA MET A 1 5.42 -2.71 -11.45
C MET A 1 5.00 -1.33 -11.89
N PHE A 2 3.95 -1.24 -12.69
CA PHE A 2 3.50 0.02 -13.30
C PHE A 2 2.19 0.48 -12.67
N SER A 3 1.98 1.79 -12.54
CA SER A 3 0.76 2.37 -11.94
C SER A 3 0.00 3.16 -13.00
N ILE A 4 -1.29 2.85 -13.18
CA ILE A 4 -2.18 3.54 -14.11
C ILE A 4 -3.23 4.28 -13.28
N PHE A 5 -3.25 5.61 -13.36
CA PHE A 5 -4.18 6.44 -12.61
C PHE A 5 -5.44 6.69 -13.42
N HIS A 6 -6.58 6.28 -12.87
CA HIS A 6 -7.90 6.64 -13.36
C HIS A 6 -8.52 7.72 -12.45
N PRO A 7 -9.63 8.35 -12.86
CA PRO A 7 -10.33 9.32 -12.01
C PRO A 7 -10.76 8.76 -10.66
N ASN A 8 -11.17 7.49 -10.61
CA ASN A 8 -11.79 6.84 -9.45
C ASN A 8 -11.03 5.62 -8.90
N HIS A 9 -9.85 5.28 -9.43
CA HIS A 9 -9.02 4.20 -8.91
C HIS A 9 -7.59 4.30 -9.46
N VAL A 10 -6.70 3.44 -8.95
CA VAL A 10 -5.37 3.20 -9.50
C VAL A 10 -5.22 1.71 -9.74
N ILE A 11 -4.70 1.35 -10.91
CA ILE A 11 -4.35 -0.03 -11.24
C ILE A 11 -2.86 -0.20 -11.05
N LEU A 12 -2.46 -1.19 -10.25
CA LEU A 12 -1.06 -1.62 -10.13
C LEU A 12 -0.87 -2.92 -10.90
N ARG A 13 -0.06 -2.85 -11.95
CA ARG A 13 0.32 -4.01 -12.77
C ARG A 13 1.65 -4.55 -12.30
N LEU A 14 1.66 -5.82 -11.94
CA LEU A 14 2.88 -6.55 -11.62
C LEU A 14 3.77 -6.62 -12.86
N ASP A 15 5.08 -6.70 -12.62
CA ASP A 15 6.04 -6.95 -13.69
C ASP A 15 5.85 -8.40 -14.19
N LEU A 16 6.00 -8.65 -15.50
CA LEU A 16 5.85 -10.01 -16.05
C LEU A 16 6.91 -10.99 -15.52
N THR A 17 8.02 -10.47 -14.99
CA THR A 17 9.07 -11.27 -14.30
C THR A 17 8.73 -11.58 -12.84
N PHE A 18 7.68 -10.98 -12.29
CA PHE A 18 7.25 -11.24 -10.91
C PHE A 18 6.55 -12.59 -10.81
N ILE A 19 7.07 -13.47 -9.98
CA ILE A 19 6.47 -14.76 -9.67
C ILE A 19 5.86 -14.68 -8.27
N SER A 20 4.54 -14.77 -8.20
CA SER A 20 3.80 -14.81 -6.94
C SER A 20 4.12 -16.09 -6.17
N LYS A 21 4.01 -16.02 -4.83
CA LYS A 21 4.18 -17.19 -3.96
C LYS A 21 3.14 -18.28 -4.27
N VAL A 22 1.89 -17.86 -4.54
CA VAL A 22 0.84 -18.72 -5.09
C VAL A 22 0.80 -18.49 -6.59
N ASN A 23 1.36 -19.44 -7.33
CA ASN A 23 1.68 -19.26 -8.74
C ASN A 23 0.58 -19.77 -9.68
N SER A 24 -0.68 -19.39 -9.44
CA SER A 24 -1.83 -19.76 -10.28
C SER A 24 -2.03 -18.77 -11.44
N PHE A 25 -2.82 -19.15 -12.44
CA PHE A 25 -3.19 -18.24 -13.53
C PHE A 25 -3.85 -16.96 -12.99
N PHE A 26 -4.82 -17.11 -12.08
CA PHE A 26 -5.52 -16.01 -11.41
C PHE A 26 -4.53 -14.98 -10.83
N HIS A 27 -3.62 -15.41 -9.95
CA HIS A 27 -2.67 -14.50 -9.29
C HIS A 27 -1.64 -13.84 -10.23
N ARG A 28 -1.35 -14.46 -11.39
CA ARG A 28 -0.42 -13.88 -12.38
C ARG A 28 -1.06 -12.77 -13.20
N VAL A 29 -2.34 -12.93 -13.54
CA VAL A 29 -3.06 -11.98 -14.41
C VAL A 29 -3.84 -10.94 -13.61
N GLN A 30 -4.00 -11.15 -12.30
CA GLN A 30 -4.74 -10.25 -11.43
C GLN A 30 -4.02 -8.91 -11.30
N GLU A 31 -4.69 -7.86 -11.74
CA GLU A 31 -4.27 -6.49 -11.47
C GLU A 31 -4.73 -6.07 -10.07
N LEU A 32 -3.88 -5.36 -9.33
CA LEU A 32 -4.26 -4.84 -8.03
C LEU A 32 -4.94 -3.48 -8.21
N ILE A 33 -6.25 -3.45 -7.99
CA ILE A 33 -7.07 -2.24 -8.10
C ILE A 33 -7.17 -1.58 -6.73
N LEU A 34 -6.63 -0.36 -6.61
CA LEU A 34 -6.79 0.49 -5.45
C LEU A 34 -7.95 1.46 -5.67
N PRO A 35 -9.11 1.27 -5.01
CA PRO A 35 -10.28 2.12 -5.24
C PRO A 35 -10.10 3.52 -4.64
N TYR A 36 -10.79 4.50 -5.21
CA TYR A 36 -10.93 5.82 -4.62
C TYR A 36 -12.06 5.80 -3.58
N PHE A 37 -11.71 5.97 -2.29
CA PHE A 37 -12.70 5.94 -1.23
C PHE A 37 -13.44 7.28 -1.11
N CYS A 38 -14.76 7.25 -1.32
CA CYS A 38 -15.68 8.39 -1.09
C CYS A 38 -15.21 9.72 -1.73
N PRO A 39 -15.21 9.85 -3.08
CA PRO A 39 -14.74 11.05 -3.80
C PRO A 39 -15.34 12.36 -3.29
N ASN A 40 -16.65 12.37 -3.04
CA ASN A 40 -17.43 13.53 -2.65
C ASN A 40 -18.12 13.23 -1.32
N PRO A 41 -17.41 13.28 -0.18
CA PRO A 41 -17.95 12.87 1.09
C PRO A 41 -18.98 13.88 1.61
N SER A 42 -20.23 13.45 1.70
CA SER A 42 -21.36 14.23 2.19
C SER A 42 -21.61 13.97 3.68
N HIS A 43 -21.45 12.71 4.12
CA HIS A 43 -21.69 12.28 5.49
C HIS A 43 -20.40 12.17 6.32
N PRO A 44 -20.46 12.32 7.67
CA PRO A 44 -19.28 12.20 8.53
C PRO A 44 -18.50 10.89 8.36
N ARG A 45 -19.19 9.76 8.17
CA ARG A 45 -18.55 8.45 7.91
C ARG A 45 -17.82 8.40 6.57
N GLU A 46 -18.38 9.07 5.55
CA GLU A 46 -17.73 9.17 4.24
C GLU A 46 -16.47 10.02 4.30
N ARG A 47 -16.46 11.07 5.13
CA ARG A 47 -15.26 11.88 5.36
C ARG A 47 -14.14 11.04 5.98
N LEU A 48 -14.45 10.18 6.94
CA LEU A 48 -13.48 9.25 7.52
C LEU A 48 -12.94 8.27 6.48
N ARG A 49 -13.81 7.68 5.65
CA ARG A 49 -13.38 6.78 4.56
C ARG A 49 -12.55 7.49 3.49
N HIS A 50 -12.91 8.74 3.18
CA HIS A 50 -12.14 9.58 2.26
C HIS A 50 -10.70 9.82 2.75
N MET A 51 -10.49 9.92 4.07
CA MET A 51 -9.14 10.03 4.64
C MET A 51 -8.31 8.75 4.51
N LEU A 52 -8.94 7.60 4.25
CA LEU A 52 -8.28 6.32 3.99
C LEU A 52 -7.96 6.11 2.49
N ASP A 53 -8.22 7.10 1.64
CA ASP A 53 -7.87 7.01 0.23
C ASP A 53 -6.36 6.87 0.03
N VAL A 54 -5.96 5.76 -0.59
CA VAL A 54 -4.57 5.45 -0.94
C VAL A 54 -4.15 6.04 -2.29
N ARG A 55 -5.10 6.38 -3.17
CA ARG A 55 -4.81 6.96 -4.50
C ARG A 55 -4.14 8.32 -4.37
N ARG A 56 -4.70 9.21 -3.54
CA ARG A 56 -4.16 10.56 -3.31
C ARG A 56 -2.72 10.56 -2.78
N PRO A 57 -2.38 9.89 -1.67
CA PRO A 57 -1.00 9.87 -1.17
C PRO A 57 -0.04 9.20 -2.16
N LEU A 58 -0.50 8.17 -2.89
CA LEU A 58 0.32 7.55 -3.92
C LEU A 58 0.65 8.51 -5.08
N HIS A 59 -0.36 9.23 -5.59
CA HIS A 59 -0.15 10.23 -6.64
C HIS A 59 0.82 11.33 -6.18
N ILE A 60 0.66 11.82 -4.95
CA ILE A 60 1.56 12.84 -4.37
C ILE A 60 2.98 12.29 -4.24
N TYR A 61 3.13 11.05 -3.76
CA TYR A 61 4.42 10.40 -3.63
C TYR A 61 5.13 10.35 -4.99
N MET A 62 4.48 9.76 -6.00
CA MET A 62 5.04 9.62 -7.35
C MET A 62 5.42 10.98 -7.95
N LYS A 63 4.56 12.00 -7.82
CA LYS A 63 4.87 13.35 -8.30
C LYS A 63 6.10 13.95 -7.62
N ARG A 64 6.24 13.76 -6.30
CA ARG A 64 7.36 14.31 -5.52
C ARG A 64 8.67 13.56 -5.74
N THR A 65 8.60 12.28 -6.08
CA THR A 65 9.79 11.42 -6.27
C THR A 65 10.28 11.40 -7.71
N ALA A 66 9.46 11.83 -8.67
CA ALA A 66 9.76 11.78 -10.10
C ALA A 66 11.10 12.44 -10.47
N SER A 67 11.45 13.57 -9.84
CA SER A 67 12.65 14.32 -10.19
C SER A 67 13.97 13.64 -9.83
N PHE A 68 13.95 12.62 -8.96
CA PHE A 68 15.16 11.92 -8.51
C PHE A 68 15.02 10.39 -8.62
N GLN A 69 13.98 9.89 -9.26
CA GLN A 69 13.78 8.46 -9.47
C GLN A 69 14.80 7.89 -10.45
N LYS A 70 15.49 6.81 -10.05
CA LYS A 70 16.52 6.13 -10.86
C LYS A 70 16.15 4.70 -11.25
N THR A 71 15.01 4.21 -10.77
CA THR A 71 14.56 2.83 -10.98
C THR A 71 13.05 2.80 -11.23
N GLU A 72 12.55 1.74 -11.86
CA GLU A 72 11.11 1.51 -12.05
C GLU A 72 10.41 0.99 -10.78
N ALA A 73 11.11 0.92 -9.65
CA ALA A 73 10.51 0.52 -8.39
C ALA A 73 9.52 1.60 -7.91
N MET A 74 8.35 1.17 -7.43
CA MET A 74 7.32 2.06 -6.91
C MET A 74 7.80 2.87 -5.70
N PHE A 75 8.54 2.24 -4.79
CA PHE A 75 9.12 2.91 -3.62
C PHE A 75 10.62 3.05 -3.78
N ILE A 76 11.08 4.30 -3.69
CA ILE A 76 12.48 4.68 -3.79
C ILE A 76 12.98 5.35 -2.52
N SER A 77 14.28 5.23 -2.30
CA SER A 77 14.98 5.83 -1.17
C SER A 77 15.17 7.34 -1.39
N PHE A 78 15.01 8.09 -0.31
CA PHE A 78 15.30 9.51 -0.20
C PHE A 78 16.58 9.79 0.61
N HIS A 79 17.33 8.75 0.98
CA HIS A 79 18.60 8.88 1.69
C HIS A 79 19.72 9.25 0.72
N GLN A 80 20.64 10.14 1.10
CA GLN A 80 21.66 10.72 0.22
C GLN A 80 22.42 9.67 -0.62
N ASN A 81 22.93 8.61 0.03
CA ASN A 81 23.75 7.59 -0.63
C ASN A 81 22.96 6.59 -1.50
N SER A 82 21.64 6.59 -1.42
CA SER A 82 20.76 5.70 -2.20
C SER A 82 19.60 6.45 -2.85
N LEU A 83 19.75 7.76 -3.02
CA LEU A 83 18.70 8.63 -3.53
C LEU A 83 18.26 8.16 -4.91
N GLY A 84 16.96 7.87 -5.04
CA GLY A 84 16.35 7.40 -6.28
C GLY A 84 16.35 5.89 -6.49
N GLN A 85 17.07 5.15 -5.65
CA GLN A 85 17.19 3.69 -5.75
C GLN A 85 16.01 2.98 -5.09
N LYS A 86 15.72 1.76 -5.54
CA LYS A 86 14.71 0.87 -4.94
C LYS A 86 14.97 0.70 -3.44
N VAL A 87 13.92 0.82 -2.62
CA VAL A 87 14.00 0.49 -1.19
C VAL A 87 14.07 -1.02 -0.96
N SER A 88 14.80 -1.44 0.07
CA SER A 88 14.82 -2.83 0.50
C SER A 88 13.53 -3.24 1.21
N SER A 89 13.20 -4.53 1.20
CA SER A 89 12.06 -5.07 1.97
C SER A 89 12.17 -4.77 3.47
N SER A 90 13.40 -4.75 4.01
CA SER A 90 13.67 -4.37 5.40
C SER A 90 13.35 -2.91 5.70
N SER A 91 13.62 -2.01 4.75
CA SER A 91 13.29 -0.58 4.87
C SER A 91 11.78 -0.36 4.82
N THR A 92 11.09 -0.99 3.86
CA THR A 92 9.63 -0.97 3.78
C THR A 92 9.00 -1.51 5.08
N GLY A 93 9.49 -2.64 5.59
CA GLY A 93 8.99 -3.19 6.85
C GLY A 93 9.26 -2.30 8.07
N ARG A 94 10.36 -1.54 8.07
CA ARG A 94 10.62 -0.51 9.09
C ARG A 94 9.63 0.66 8.96
N TRP A 95 9.35 1.14 7.75
CA TRP A 95 8.38 2.21 7.52
C TRP A 95 6.98 1.82 7.97
N ILE A 96 6.51 0.61 7.65
CA ILE A 96 5.20 0.11 8.10
C ILE A 96 5.10 0.12 9.63
N ARG A 97 6.08 -0.46 10.33
CA ARG A 97 6.11 -0.48 11.80
C ARG A 97 6.13 0.93 12.39
N ALA A 98 6.96 1.82 11.84
CA ALA A 98 7.05 3.19 12.30
C ALA A 98 5.73 3.96 12.09
N THR A 99 5.05 3.73 10.96
CA THR A 99 3.74 4.33 10.68
C THR A 99 2.68 3.86 11.67
N ILE A 100 2.60 2.55 11.94
CA ILE A 100 1.63 2.01 12.91
C ILE A 100 1.91 2.58 14.31
N PHE A 101 3.18 2.56 14.74
CA PHE A 101 3.57 3.15 16.02
C PHE A 101 3.13 4.62 16.13
N ARG A 102 3.44 5.43 15.11
CA ARG A 102 3.06 6.85 15.08
C ARG A 102 1.55 7.05 15.11
N ALA A 103 0.78 6.20 14.44
CA ALA A 103 -0.68 6.27 14.44
C ALA A 103 -1.29 5.99 15.82
N TYR A 104 -0.72 5.03 16.57
CA TYR A 104 -1.13 4.75 17.95
C TYR A 104 -0.74 5.89 18.89
N SER A 105 0.51 6.36 18.82
CA SER A 105 0.98 7.48 19.64
C SER A 105 0.17 8.75 19.41
N ALA A 106 -0.21 9.04 18.16
CA ALA A 106 -1.05 10.20 17.83
C ALA A 106 -2.46 10.12 18.45
N GLN A 107 -2.92 8.93 18.82
CA GLN A 107 -4.20 8.70 19.51
C GLN A 107 -4.03 8.55 21.03
N GLY A 108 -2.82 8.74 21.57
CA GLY A 108 -2.53 8.52 22.99
C GLY A 108 -2.62 7.06 23.42
N LEU A 109 -2.65 6.11 22.47
CA LEU A 109 -2.70 4.69 22.75
C LEU A 109 -1.30 4.15 23.02
N PRO A 110 -1.15 3.12 23.90
CA PRO A 110 0.13 2.49 24.13
C PRO A 110 0.66 1.88 22.84
N ALA A 111 1.96 2.04 22.63
CA ALA A 111 2.64 1.37 21.53
C ALA A 111 2.51 -0.15 21.70
N LEU A 112 1.99 -0.82 20.68
CA LEU A 112 1.91 -2.27 20.69
C LEU A 112 3.32 -2.85 20.71
N SER A 113 3.59 -3.71 21.70
CA SER A 113 4.78 -4.55 21.70
C SER A 113 4.63 -5.60 20.59
N TYR A 114 5.71 -5.86 19.84
CA TYR A 114 5.80 -6.93 18.83
C TYR A 114 5.04 -6.75 17.48
N ILE A 115 4.80 -5.51 17.02
CA ILE A 115 4.32 -5.33 15.63
C ILE A 115 5.41 -5.68 14.63
N THR A 116 5.07 -6.51 13.65
CA THR A 116 5.87 -6.72 12.44
C THR A 116 5.13 -6.21 11.21
N ALA A 117 5.83 -6.03 10.09
CA ALA A 117 5.15 -5.79 8.82
C ALA A 117 4.25 -6.97 8.41
N HIS A 118 4.51 -8.19 8.91
CA HIS A 118 3.64 -9.32 8.65
C HIS A 118 2.29 -9.23 9.37
N SER A 119 2.23 -8.50 10.50
CA SER A 119 0.98 -8.27 11.23
C SER A 119 -0.09 -7.58 10.37
N THR A 120 0.30 -6.73 9.40
CA THR A 120 -0.66 -6.15 8.45
C THR A 120 -1.23 -7.19 7.49
N CYS A 121 -0.45 -8.20 7.10
CA CYS A 121 -0.94 -9.32 6.29
C CYS A 121 -1.96 -10.14 7.07
N SER A 122 -1.65 -10.51 8.32
CA SER A 122 -2.60 -11.25 9.17
C SER A 122 -3.92 -10.50 9.35
N ALA A 123 -3.88 -9.19 9.62
CA ALA A 123 -5.08 -8.37 9.74
C ALA A 123 -5.88 -8.29 8.42
N ALA A 124 -5.19 -8.17 7.28
CA ALA A 124 -5.83 -8.16 5.96
C ALA A 124 -6.52 -9.50 5.64
N THR A 125 -5.84 -10.62 5.88
CA THR A 125 -6.42 -11.97 5.71
C THR A 125 -7.65 -12.16 6.60
N THR A 126 -7.58 -11.74 7.88
CA THR A 126 -8.75 -11.79 8.77
C THR A 126 -9.91 -10.94 8.25
N ALA A 127 -9.64 -9.71 7.80
CA ALA A 127 -10.66 -8.83 7.26
C ALA A 127 -11.30 -9.39 5.98
N ALA A 128 -10.50 -9.97 5.08
CA ALA A 128 -10.99 -10.62 3.86
C ALA A 128 -11.86 -11.83 4.20
N TRP A 129 -11.43 -12.67 5.13
CA TRP A 129 -12.21 -13.81 5.63
C TRP A 129 -13.55 -13.37 6.25
N THR A 130 -13.54 -12.35 7.12
CA THR A 130 -14.77 -11.80 7.71
C THR A 130 -15.71 -11.20 6.66
N SER A 131 -15.15 -10.68 5.57
CA SER A 131 -15.91 -10.14 4.43
C SER A 131 -16.38 -11.22 3.45
N GLN A 132 -16.19 -12.51 3.77
CA GLN A 132 -16.57 -13.66 2.94
C GLN A 132 -15.89 -13.67 1.56
N ALA A 133 -14.66 -13.15 1.48
CA ALA A 133 -13.82 -13.33 0.29
C ALA A 133 -13.57 -14.83 0.07
N THR A 134 -13.47 -15.24 -1.19
CA THR A 134 -13.17 -16.63 -1.52
C THR A 134 -11.74 -17.00 -1.12
N VAL A 135 -11.46 -18.29 -0.94
CA VAL A 135 -10.10 -18.76 -0.60
C VAL A 135 -9.08 -18.38 -1.68
N GLU A 136 -9.50 -18.24 -2.93
CA GLU A 136 -8.62 -17.80 -4.02
C GLU A 136 -8.34 -16.28 -3.97
N GLU A 137 -9.20 -15.49 -3.33
CA GLU A 137 -9.04 -14.03 -3.16
C GLU A 137 -8.31 -13.64 -1.87
N ILE A 138 -8.07 -14.59 -0.94
CA ILE A 138 -7.40 -14.39 0.36
C ILE A 138 -5.91 -14.74 0.28
#